data_AF-A0A7I7SJ53-F1
#
_entry.id   AF-A0A7I7SJ53-F1
#
_cell.length_a   1.000
_cell.length_b   1.000
_cell.length_c   1.000
_cell.angle_alpha   90.00
_cell.angle_beta   90.00
_cell.angle_gamma   90.00
#
_symmetry.space_group_name_H-M   'P 1'
#
loop_
_entity.id
_entity.type
_entity.pdbx_description
1 polymer ?
#
loop_
_entity_poly.entity_id
_entity_poly.type
_entity_poly.pdbx_seq_one_letter_code
_entity_poly.pdbx_strand_id
1 'polypeptide(L)' 'MGDSHYRRYVEHRERTRPGEAVLSEAQYWRMRHGQQDANPGTRCC' A
#
# COMPACT_ATOMS: atom_id res chain seq x y z
N MET A 1 -15.94 3.06 7.27
CA MET A 1 -15.76 2.07 6.19
C MET A 1 -14.72 2.63 5.24
N GLY A 2 -13.45 2.41 5.56
CA GLY A 2 -12.32 3.21 5.09
C GLY A 2 -11.53 2.52 4.00
N ASP A 3 -12.06 2.50 2.77
CA ASP A 3 -11.38 2.00 1.57
C ASP A 3 -10.66 3.11 0.77
N SER A 4 -10.60 4.34 1.30
CA SER A 4 -9.87 5.44 0.67
C SER A 4 -8.36 5.22 0.63
N HIS A 5 -7.85 4.17 1.27
CA HIS A 5 -6.43 3.91 1.32
C HIS A 5 -5.85 3.46 -0.02
N TYR A 6 -6.63 2.70 -0.80
CA TYR A 6 -6.25 2.35 -2.16
C TYR A 6 -6.25 3.60 -3.05
N ARG A 7 -7.30 4.43 -2.98
CA ARG A 7 -7.38 5.69 -3.72
C ARG A 7 -6.17 6.60 -3.43
N ARG A 8 -5.83 6.79 -2.16
CA ARG A 8 -4.68 7.61 -1.75
C ARG A 8 -3.35 7.03 -2.24
N TYR A 9 -3.24 5.70 -2.30
CA TYR A 9 -2.09 5.03 -2.90
C TYR A 9 -1.99 5.31 -4.41
N VAL A 10 -3.11 5.23 -5.14
CA VAL A 10 -3.16 5.56 -6.57
C VAL A 10 -2.76 7.00 -6.82
N GLU A 11 -3.39 7.97 -6.13
CA GLU A 11 -3.07 9.40 -6.26
C GLU A 11 -1.60 9.69 -5.95
N HIS A 12 -1.04 9.05 -4.91
CA HIS A 12 0.36 9.18 -4.57
C HIS A 12 1.27 8.57 -5.65
N ARG A 13 0.91 7.41 -6.20
CA ARG A 13 1.70 6.72 -7.22
C ARG A 13 1.67 7.49 -8.54
N GLU A 14 0.52 8.01 -8.94
CA GLU A 14 0.39 8.88 -10.12
C GLU A 14 1.22 10.16 -9.99
N ARG A 15 1.25 10.77 -8.80
CA ARG A 15 2.07 11.96 -8.54
C ARG A 15 3.57 11.66 -8.51
N THR A 16 3.98 10.54 -7.94
CA THR A 16 5.38 10.23 -7.68
C THR A 16 6.05 9.55 -8.88
N ARG A 17 5.27 8.74 -9.63
CA ARG A 17 5.74 7.95 -10.77
C ARG A 17 4.66 7.89 -11.86
N PRO A 18 4.45 8.99 -12.59
CA PRO A 18 3.53 8.98 -13.73
C PRO A 18 4.03 7.97 -14.78
N GLY A 19 3.16 7.04 -15.19
CA GLY A 19 3.43 6.06 -16.24
C GLY A 19 3.85 4.66 -15.77
N GLU A 20 4.05 4.45 -14.46
CA GLU A 20 4.24 3.10 -13.92
C GLU A 20 2.88 2.47 -13.57
N ALA A 21 2.70 1.19 -13.89
CA ALA A 21 1.45 0.48 -13.60
C ALA A 21 1.16 0.48 -12.10
N VAL A 22 0.01 1.02 -11.72
CA VAL A 22 -0.47 0.99 -10.33
C VAL A 22 -0.82 -0.44 -9.97
N LEU A 23 -0.44 -0.86 -8.76
CA LEU A 23 -0.86 -2.17 -8.23
C LEU A 23 -2.38 -2.20 -8.19
N SER A 24 -2.98 -3.32 -8.59
CA SER A 24 -4.41 -3.56 -8.36
C SER A 24 -4.73 -3.62 -6.87
N GLU A 25 -5.98 -3.41 -6.49
CA GLU A 25 -6.41 -3.38 -5.08
C GLU A 25 -6.01 -4.65 -4.31
N ALA A 26 -6.17 -5.84 -4.92
CA ALA A 26 -5.75 -7.11 -4.32
C ALA A 26 -4.22 -7.19 -4.11
N GLN A 27 -3.44 -6.72 -5.08
CA GLN A 27 -1.97 -6.68 -4.96
C GLN A 27 -1.52 -5.67 -3.90
N TYR A 28 -2.21 -4.53 -3.82
CA TYR A 28 -1.96 -3.51 -2.81
C TYR A 28 -2.17 -4.06 -1.41
N TRP A 29 -3.30 -4.73 -1.17
CA TRP A 29 -3.57 -5.38 0.11
C TRP A 29 -2.58 -6.50 0.41
N ARG A 30 -2.23 -7.34 -0.56
CA ARG A 30 -1.24 -8.41 -0.38
C ARG A 30 0.13 -7.86 0.03
N MET A 31 0.60 -6.82 -0.64
CA MET A 31 1.85 -6.13 -0.29
C MET A 31 1.77 -5.54 1.11
N ARG A 32 0.66 -4.87 1.44
CA ARG A 32 0.47 -4.25 2.75
C ARG A 32 0.43 -5.28 3.87
N HIS A 33 -0.31 -6.36 3.71
CA HIS A 33 -0.35 -7.45 4.68
C HIS A 33 1.02 -8.12 4.81
N GLY A 34 1.73 -8.34 3.71
CA GLY A 34 3.11 -8.82 3.74
C GLY A 34 4.07 -7.87 4.44
N GLN A 35 3.91 -6.55 4.30
CA GLN A 35 4.70 -5.54 5.02
C GLN A 35 4.34 -5.49 6.51
N GLN A 36 3.07 -5.67 6.87
CA GLN A 36 2.63 -5.75 8.26
C GLN A 36 3.14 -7.03 8.94
N ASP A 37 3.16 -8.14 8.21
CA ASP A 37 3.65 -9.43 8.67
C ASP A 37 5.19 -9.48 8.76
N ALA A 38 5.87 -8.93 7.76
CA ALA A 38 7.34 -8.86 7.71
C ALA A 38 7.92 -7.79 8.65
N ASN A 39 7.10 -6.83 9.08
CA ASN A 39 7.51 -5.78 10.01
C ASN A 39 6.68 -5.84 11.30
N PRO A 40 6.79 -6.92 12.12
CA PRO A 40 6.20 -6.96 13.45
C PRO A 40 6.96 -6.03 14.44
N GLY A 41 7.99 -5.32 13.95
CA GLY A 41 9.00 -4.57 14.69
C GLY A 41 8.56 -3.29 15.39
N THR A 42 7.27 -2.99 15.52
CA THR A 42 6.79 -2.05 16.57
C THR A 42 6.60 -2.73 17.92
N ARG A 43 6.89 -4.03 18.05
CA ARG A 43 7.22 -4.66 19.33
C ARG A 43 8.73 -4.60 19.57
N CYS A 44 9.30 -3.40 19.62
CA CYS A 44 10.47 -3.21 20.45
C CYS A 44 9.96 -2.72 21.81
N CYS A 45 10.35 -3.45 22.85
CA CYS A 45 10.12 -3.16 24.26
C CYS A 45 10.45 -1.71 24.63
#